data_AF-A0A938PA74-F1
#
_entry.id   AF-A0A938PA74-F1
#
_cell.length_a   1.000
_cell.length_b   1.000
_cell.length_c   1.000
_cell.angle_alpha   90.00
_cell.angle_beta   90.00
_cell.angle_gamma   90.00
#
_symmetry.space_group_name_H-M   'P 1'
#
loop_
_entity.id
_entity.type
_entity.pdbx_description
1 polymer ?
#
loop_
_entity_poly.entity_id
_entity_poly.type
_entity_poly.pdbx_seq_one_letter_code
_entity_poly.pdbx_strand_id
1 'polypeptide(L)'
;MAARIEAGSPSGRMIVNARSYDDLTVATEGIRRARRRGRRFLFRTAASFVRSYSGITERPLLAGEEIVDPTGSGILVIVGSYVPKTTAQLDRLLTAEAVEGVEFSARAVTAGNGDAEADRVLPLVESALRAGRTAVVYTSRDVLLTSRMQSESNLEPSAAISTALVSLVRRLQTRPRFLIGKGGITSSAVATQGLGIRRATVLGQILPGVPVWRQGAEAKWPGGSLIVFPGNVGDNNALREVVAQLKQGDSA
;
A
#
# COMPACT_ATOMS: atom_id res chain seq x y z
N MET A 1 -1.19 19.13 -31.95
CA MET A 1 -1.22 17.72 -31.49
C MET A 1 -2.63 17.12 -31.59
N ALA A 2 -3.64 17.69 -30.92
CA ALA A 2 -5.03 17.16 -30.91
C ALA A 2 -5.59 16.81 -32.30
N ALA A 3 -5.48 17.73 -33.27
CA ALA A 3 -5.98 17.50 -34.64
C ALA A 3 -5.31 16.29 -35.35
N ARG A 4 -4.02 16.03 -35.07
CA ARG A 4 -3.30 14.87 -35.64
C ARG A 4 -3.80 13.55 -35.02
N ILE A 5 -4.08 13.56 -33.73
CA ILE A 5 -4.67 12.40 -33.02
C ILE A 5 -6.07 12.11 -33.56
N GLU A 6 -6.85 13.16 -33.79
CA GLU A 6 -8.21 13.11 -34.33
C GLU A 6 -8.27 12.56 -35.76
N ALA A 7 -7.34 13.00 -36.61
CA ALA A 7 -7.14 12.44 -37.95
C ALA A 7 -6.68 10.97 -37.94
N GLY A 8 -6.01 10.55 -36.86
CA GLY A 8 -5.52 9.19 -36.66
C GLY A 8 -4.20 8.90 -37.37
N SER A 9 -3.68 7.69 -37.14
CA SER A 9 -2.42 7.22 -37.73
C SER A 9 -2.69 6.15 -38.79
N PRO A 10 -2.08 6.24 -39.99
CA PRO A 10 -2.18 5.21 -41.02
C PRO A 10 -1.67 3.83 -40.56
N SER A 11 -0.69 3.80 -39.64
CA SER A 11 -0.11 2.57 -39.11
C SER A 11 -0.95 1.90 -38.02
N GLY A 12 -2.07 2.51 -37.62
CA GLY A 12 -2.90 2.06 -36.48
C GLY A 12 -2.23 2.22 -35.12
N ARG A 13 -0.98 2.70 -35.05
CA ARG A 13 -0.22 2.94 -33.83
C ARG A 13 0.14 4.41 -33.72
N MET A 14 0.07 4.95 -32.50
CA MET A 14 0.35 6.34 -32.23
C MET A 14 1.17 6.45 -30.95
N ILE A 15 2.31 7.13 -31.04
CA ILE A 15 3.14 7.48 -29.89
C ILE A 15 2.97 8.97 -29.67
N VAL A 16 2.64 9.34 -28.43
CA VAL A 16 2.44 10.73 -28.04
C VAL A 16 3.52 11.11 -27.05
N ASN A 17 4.38 12.04 -27.46
CA ASN A 17 5.36 12.65 -26.56
C ASN A 17 4.66 13.71 -25.71
N ALA A 18 4.99 13.75 -24.42
CA ALA A 18 4.52 14.75 -23.49
C ALA A 18 5.62 15.09 -22.49
N ARG A 19 5.85 16.38 -22.26
CA ARG A 19 6.76 16.92 -21.22
C ARG A 19 6.01 17.44 -20.00
N SER A 20 4.72 17.77 -20.14
CA SER A 20 3.88 18.27 -19.05
C SER A 20 2.45 17.71 -19.10
N TYR A 21 1.65 18.03 -18.07
CA TYR A 21 0.22 17.74 -18.06
C TYR A 21 -0.56 18.52 -19.11
N ASP A 22 -0.07 19.68 -19.56
CA ASP A 22 -0.72 20.45 -20.62
C ASP A 22 -0.67 19.68 -21.95
N ASP A 23 0.46 19.05 -22.27
CA ASP A 23 0.59 18.20 -23.46
C ASP A 23 -0.39 17.02 -23.40
N LEU A 24 -0.47 16.37 -22.23
CA LEU A 24 -1.40 15.27 -22.02
C LEU A 24 -2.86 15.73 -22.13
N THR A 25 -3.19 16.94 -21.66
CA THR A 25 -4.52 17.52 -21.78
C THR A 25 -4.89 17.75 -23.23
N VAL A 26 -3.98 18.29 -24.04
CA VAL A 26 -4.18 18.46 -25.49
C VAL A 26 -4.33 17.09 -26.16
N ALA A 27 -3.54 16.10 -25.76
CA ALA A 27 -3.62 14.75 -26.31
C ALA A 27 -4.96 14.07 -25.99
N THR A 28 -5.41 14.11 -24.74
CA THR A 28 -6.65 13.48 -24.30
C THR A 28 -7.87 14.14 -24.92
N GLU A 29 -7.84 15.45 -25.17
CA GLU A 29 -8.89 16.13 -25.93
C GLU A 29 -8.96 15.64 -27.39
N GLY A 30 -7.81 15.50 -28.07
CA GLY A 30 -7.77 14.89 -29.40
C GLY A 30 -8.35 13.47 -29.42
N ILE A 31 -8.02 12.66 -28.41
CA ILE A 31 -8.58 11.30 -28.25
C ILE A 31 -10.10 11.35 -28.04
N ARG A 32 -10.62 12.25 -27.18
CA ARG A 32 -12.06 12.40 -26.95
C ARG A 32 -12.80 12.81 -28.23
N ARG A 33 -12.27 13.76 -29.00
CA ARG A 33 -12.83 14.18 -30.30
C ARG A 33 -12.85 13.04 -31.31
N ALA A 34 -11.78 12.26 -31.37
CA ALA A 34 -11.69 11.07 -32.21
C ALA A 34 -12.75 10.02 -31.84
N ARG A 35 -12.92 9.75 -30.53
CA ARG A 35 -13.90 8.80 -30.00
C ARG A 35 -15.34 9.22 -30.28
N ARG A 36 -15.66 10.52 -30.16
CA ARG A 36 -16.99 11.06 -30.54
C ARG A 36 -17.34 10.82 -32.01
N ARG A 37 -16.33 10.64 -32.87
CA ARG A 37 -16.49 10.25 -34.29
C ARG A 37 -16.38 8.74 -34.54
N GLY A 38 -16.55 7.92 -33.51
CA GLY A 38 -16.60 6.46 -33.63
C GLY A 38 -15.25 5.74 -33.60
N ARG A 39 -14.11 6.44 -33.44
CA ARG A 39 -12.81 5.76 -33.34
C ARG A 39 -12.67 5.05 -31.99
N ARG A 40 -12.08 3.85 -32.02
CA ARG A 40 -11.73 3.06 -30.83
C ARG A 40 -10.21 3.03 -30.64
N PHE A 41 -9.78 3.03 -29.38
CA PHE A 41 -8.38 3.05 -29.01
C PHE A 41 -8.10 1.96 -27.98
N LEU A 42 -6.95 1.31 -28.12
CA LEU A 42 -6.32 0.54 -27.06
C LEU A 42 -5.22 1.40 -26.45
N PHE A 43 -5.27 1.62 -25.14
CA PHE A 43 -4.33 2.50 -24.44
C PHE A 43 -3.24 1.69 -23.74
N ARG A 44 -1.97 2.01 -24.03
CA ARG A 44 -0.82 1.61 -23.22
C ARG A 44 -0.22 2.88 -22.63
N THR A 45 -0.50 3.13 -21.35
CA THR A 45 -0.26 4.43 -20.71
C THR A 45 0.21 4.27 -19.26
N ALA A 46 0.58 5.37 -18.62
CA ALA A 46 0.91 5.45 -17.20
C ALA A 46 -0.10 6.34 -16.44
N ALA A 47 0.08 6.49 -15.13
CA ALA A 47 -0.87 7.19 -14.24
C ALA A 47 -1.19 8.64 -14.67
N SER A 48 -0.21 9.37 -15.23
CA SER A 48 -0.39 10.76 -15.68
C SER A 48 -1.43 10.90 -16.80
N PHE A 49 -1.52 9.91 -17.68
CA PHE A 49 -2.56 9.86 -18.70
C PHE A 49 -3.94 9.69 -18.08
N VAL A 50 -4.08 8.81 -17.09
CA VAL A 50 -5.36 8.52 -16.43
C VAL A 50 -5.94 9.79 -15.83
N ARG A 51 -5.13 10.58 -15.10
CA ARG A 51 -5.53 11.90 -14.56
C ARG A 51 -6.05 12.82 -15.68
N SER A 52 -5.23 13.03 -16.71
CA SER A 52 -5.54 13.94 -17.83
C SER A 52 -6.77 13.49 -18.64
N TYR A 53 -6.97 12.17 -18.76
CA TYR A 53 -8.05 11.57 -19.55
C TYR A 53 -9.38 11.47 -18.78
N SER A 54 -9.33 11.36 -17.46
CA SER A 54 -10.53 11.32 -16.61
C SER A 54 -11.01 12.71 -16.19
N GLY A 55 -10.15 13.73 -16.28
CA GLY A 55 -10.47 15.07 -15.78
C GLY A 55 -10.43 15.16 -14.26
N ILE A 56 -9.76 14.21 -13.59
CA ILE A 56 -9.55 14.25 -12.14
C ILE A 56 -8.63 15.43 -11.80
N THR A 57 -9.14 16.35 -11.00
CA THR A 57 -8.40 17.52 -10.51
C THR A 57 -7.34 17.11 -9.48
N GLU A 58 -6.36 17.99 -9.28
CA GLU A 58 -5.39 17.77 -8.21
C GLU A 58 -6.08 17.86 -6.85
N ARG A 59 -5.71 16.95 -5.96
CA ARG A 59 -6.09 16.99 -4.55
C ARG A 59 -4.82 17.10 -3.71
N PRO A 60 -4.80 17.94 -2.67
CA PRO A 60 -3.74 17.92 -1.66
C PRO A 60 -3.52 16.52 -1.06
N LEU A 61 -2.39 16.35 -0.38
CA LEU A 61 -2.16 15.16 0.44
C LEU A 61 -3.25 15.07 1.52
N LEU A 62 -3.67 13.85 1.82
CA LEU A 62 -4.66 13.60 2.87
C LEU A 62 -4.07 13.92 4.23
N ALA A 63 -4.85 14.64 5.05
CA ALA A 63 -4.56 14.83 6.47
C ALA A 63 -4.94 13.58 7.28
N GLY A 64 -4.43 13.49 8.52
CA GLY A 64 -4.65 12.31 9.36
C GLY A 64 -6.13 12.08 9.67
N GLU A 65 -6.87 13.16 9.89
CA GLU A 65 -8.30 13.17 10.25
C GLU A 65 -9.19 12.63 9.10
N GLU A 66 -8.73 12.76 7.85
CA GLU A 66 -9.44 12.22 6.68
C GLU A 66 -9.29 10.69 6.54
N ILE A 67 -8.31 10.12 7.22
CA ILE A 67 -7.88 8.73 7.09
C ILE A 67 -8.31 7.90 8.28
N VAL A 68 -8.16 8.44 9.48
CA VAL A 68 -8.30 7.73 10.74
C VAL A 68 -9.73 7.26 10.96
N ASP A 69 -9.87 6.00 11.38
CA ASP A 69 -11.14 5.43 11.81
C ASP A 69 -11.38 5.71 13.30
N PRO A 70 -12.39 6.50 13.66
CA PRO A 70 -12.67 6.85 15.06
C PRO A 70 -13.18 5.66 15.88
N THR A 71 -13.61 4.57 15.25
CA THR A 71 -14.11 3.37 15.93
C THR A 71 -13.02 2.35 16.23
N GLY A 72 -11.80 2.57 15.69
CA GLY A 72 -10.66 1.69 15.89
C GLY A 72 -9.83 2.06 17.12
N SER A 73 -8.90 1.18 17.49
CA SER A 73 -7.92 1.41 18.55
C SER A 73 -6.51 1.12 18.07
N GLY A 74 -5.58 2.03 18.39
CA GLY A 74 -4.19 1.89 18.02
C GLY A 74 -3.95 1.84 16.50
N ILE A 75 -2.72 1.52 16.13
CA ILE A 75 -2.25 1.56 14.74
C ILE A 75 -1.59 0.24 14.41
N LEU A 76 -1.90 -0.36 13.26
CA LEU A 76 -1.23 -1.56 12.79
C LEU A 76 -0.34 -1.27 11.58
N VAL A 77 0.93 -1.61 11.68
CA VAL A 77 1.89 -1.58 10.57
C VAL A 77 2.40 -2.99 10.31
N ILE A 78 2.30 -3.46 9.06
CA ILE A 78 2.80 -4.77 8.64
C ILE A 78 3.91 -4.60 7.62
N VAL A 79 5.12 -5.04 7.98
CA VAL A 79 6.34 -4.90 7.20
C VAL A 79 6.87 -6.27 6.81
N GLY A 80 6.44 -6.79 5.66
CA GLY A 80 6.92 -8.07 5.15
C GLY A 80 8.19 -7.97 4.29
N SER A 81 8.45 -6.81 3.69
CA SER A 81 9.62 -6.62 2.81
C SER A 81 10.91 -6.41 3.60
N TYR A 82 12.01 -6.95 3.07
CA TYR A 82 13.36 -6.96 3.64
C TYR A 82 14.38 -6.19 2.77
N VAL A 83 13.91 -5.31 1.87
CA VAL A 83 14.83 -4.48 1.06
C VAL A 83 15.48 -3.39 1.93
N PRO A 84 16.73 -2.96 1.64
CA PRO A 84 17.48 -2.04 2.50
C PRO A 84 16.71 -0.78 2.91
N LYS A 85 15.97 -0.19 1.96
CA LYS A 85 15.14 0.99 2.20
C LYS A 85 13.99 0.74 3.18
N THR A 86 13.35 -0.43 3.10
CA THR A 86 12.28 -0.80 4.04
C THR A 86 12.85 -1.10 5.43
N THR A 87 14.05 -1.69 5.51
CA THR A 87 14.75 -1.86 6.79
C THR A 87 15.07 -0.51 7.42
N ALA A 88 15.69 0.41 6.68
CA ALA A 88 16.01 1.75 7.20
C ALA A 88 14.76 2.51 7.68
N GLN A 89 13.64 2.42 6.95
CA GLN A 89 12.37 3.02 7.36
C GLN A 89 11.77 2.36 8.62
N LEU A 90 11.89 1.03 8.74
CA LEU A 90 11.46 0.30 9.93
C LEU A 90 12.27 0.72 11.15
N ASP A 91 13.60 0.75 11.04
CA ASP A 91 14.49 1.10 12.15
C ASP A 91 14.17 2.49 12.71
N ARG A 92 13.86 3.44 11.83
CA ARG A 92 13.42 4.79 12.22
C ARG A 92 12.04 4.81 12.87
N LEU A 93 11.12 3.94 12.47
CA LEU A 93 9.80 3.84 13.09
C LEU A 93 9.90 3.22 14.50
N LEU A 94 10.74 2.21 14.68
CA LEU A 94 10.89 1.49 15.95
C LEU A 94 11.47 2.36 17.08
N THR A 95 12.13 3.47 16.76
CA THR A 95 12.61 4.43 17.77
C THR A 95 11.57 5.47 18.18
N ALA A 96 10.37 5.46 17.60
CA ALA A 96 9.32 6.43 17.93
C ALA A 96 8.55 6.05 19.21
N GLU A 97 8.01 7.06 19.89
CA GLU A 97 7.22 6.86 21.11
C GLU A 97 5.92 6.10 20.84
N ALA A 98 5.49 5.32 21.83
CA ALA A 98 4.27 4.50 21.76
C ALA A 98 4.22 3.60 20.51
N VAL A 99 5.38 3.07 20.11
CA VAL A 99 5.55 2.02 19.10
C VAL A 99 6.00 0.73 19.78
N GLU A 100 5.33 -0.38 19.47
CA GLU A 100 5.72 -1.72 19.87
C GLU A 100 6.10 -2.52 18.62
N GLY A 101 7.39 -2.82 18.49
CA GLY A 101 7.90 -3.71 17.47
C GLY A 101 7.65 -5.17 17.84
N VAL A 102 7.00 -5.91 16.97
CA VAL A 102 6.77 -7.35 17.13
C VAL A 102 7.39 -8.09 15.94
N GLU A 103 8.52 -8.74 16.20
CA GLU A 103 9.18 -9.54 15.18
C GLU A 103 8.35 -10.80 14.86
N PHE A 104 8.19 -11.07 13.57
CA PHE A 104 7.56 -12.25 12.98
C PHE A 104 8.64 -13.14 12.36
N SER A 105 8.86 -14.30 12.98
CA SER A 105 9.98 -15.19 12.68
C SER A 105 9.86 -15.82 11.29
N ALA A 106 10.66 -15.33 10.35
CA ALA A 106 10.73 -15.93 9.01
C ALA A 106 11.24 -17.38 9.08
N ARG A 107 12.15 -17.68 10.01
CA ARG A 107 12.68 -19.03 10.27
C ARG A 107 11.56 -19.99 10.67
N ALA A 108 10.73 -19.61 11.63
CA ALA A 108 9.62 -20.44 12.10
C ALA A 108 8.65 -20.75 10.95
N VAL A 109 8.31 -19.74 10.15
CA VAL A 109 7.43 -19.91 8.99
C VAL A 109 8.03 -20.86 7.96
N THR A 110 9.30 -20.67 7.59
CA THR A 110 9.97 -21.54 6.61
C THR A 110 10.15 -22.98 7.10
N ALA A 111 10.10 -23.20 8.42
CA ALA A 111 10.08 -24.53 9.03
C ALA A 111 8.68 -25.15 9.14
N GLY A 112 7.66 -24.53 8.52
CA GLY A 112 6.27 -25.01 8.54
C GLY A 112 5.46 -24.57 9.77
N ASN A 113 6.02 -23.76 10.67
CA ASN A 113 5.38 -23.32 11.91
C ASN A 113 4.70 -21.95 11.77
N GLY A 114 4.19 -21.60 10.58
CA GLY A 114 3.64 -20.28 10.30
C GLY A 114 2.42 -19.91 11.15
N ASP A 115 1.53 -20.86 11.40
CA ASP A 115 0.35 -20.64 12.25
C ASP A 115 0.71 -20.53 13.73
N ALA A 116 1.65 -21.35 14.21
CA ALA A 116 2.15 -21.24 15.59
C ALA A 116 2.84 -19.89 15.83
N GLU A 117 3.57 -19.38 14.83
CA GLU A 117 4.16 -18.04 14.88
C GLU A 117 3.09 -16.94 14.88
N ALA A 118 2.02 -17.10 14.10
CA ALA A 118 0.88 -16.18 14.16
C ALA A 118 0.21 -16.20 15.55
N ASP A 119 0.04 -17.37 16.16
CA ASP A 119 -0.54 -17.50 17.51
C ASP A 119 0.36 -16.89 18.59
N ARG A 120 1.67 -16.97 18.43
CA ARG A 120 2.64 -16.32 19.33
C ARG A 120 2.57 -14.78 19.24
N VAL A 121 2.46 -14.25 18.01
CA VAL A 121 2.50 -12.80 17.74
C VAL A 121 1.15 -12.13 18.03
N LEU A 122 0.04 -12.83 17.78
CA LEU A 122 -1.32 -12.30 17.93
C LEU A 122 -1.59 -11.59 19.26
N PRO A 123 -1.32 -12.18 20.45
CA PRO A 123 -1.62 -11.53 21.72
C PRO A 123 -0.82 -10.24 21.96
N LEU A 124 0.41 -10.15 21.42
CA LEU A 124 1.26 -8.95 21.53
C LEU A 124 0.66 -7.80 20.72
N VAL A 125 0.28 -8.08 19.47
CA VAL A 125 -0.35 -7.11 18.58
C VAL A 125 -1.69 -6.64 19.15
N GLU A 126 -2.53 -7.57 19.61
CA GLU A 126 -3.81 -7.26 20.23
C GLU A 126 -3.66 -6.37 21.48
N SER A 127 -2.69 -6.68 22.34
CA SER A 127 -2.39 -5.88 23.54
C SER A 127 -1.97 -4.46 23.18
N ALA A 128 -1.05 -4.30 22.23
CA ALA A 128 -0.60 -3.00 21.76
C ALA A 128 -1.74 -2.17 21.16
N LEU A 129 -2.58 -2.77 20.31
CA LEU A 129 -3.72 -2.09 19.70
C LEU A 129 -4.76 -1.66 20.73
N ARG A 130 -5.12 -2.51 21.70
CA ARG A 130 -6.08 -2.17 22.77
C ARG A 130 -5.56 -1.09 23.71
N ALA A 131 -4.24 -1.02 23.90
CA ALA A 131 -3.60 0.06 24.64
C ALA A 131 -3.49 1.39 23.84
N GLY A 132 -4.08 1.46 22.64
CA GLY A 132 -4.02 2.64 21.77
C GLY A 132 -2.64 2.87 21.14
N ARG A 133 -1.71 1.92 21.24
CA ARG A 133 -0.33 2.04 20.75
C ARG A 133 -0.22 1.61 19.28
N THR A 134 0.93 1.91 18.68
CA THR A 134 1.28 1.44 17.34
C THR A 134 1.93 0.06 17.42
N ALA A 135 1.27 -0.97 16.93
CA ALA A 135 1.85 -2.30 16.75
C ALA A 135 2.54 -2.37 15.37
N VAL A 136 3.82 -2.70 15.35
CA VAL A 136 4.62 -2.86 14.13
C VAL A 136 5.05 -4.31 14.00
N VAL A 137 4.36 -5.07 13.16
CA VAL A 137 4.72 -6.45 12.84
C VAL A 137 5.71 -6.43 11.70
N TYR A 138 6.90 -7.00 11.90
CA TYR A 138 7.94 -7.05 10.86
C TYR A 138 8.60 -8.41 10.77
N THR A 139 8.93 -8.85 9.56
CA THR A 139 9.60 -10.13 9.35
C THR A 139 11.09 -10.08 9.71
N SER A 140 11.61 -11.16 10.29
CA SER A 140 13.05 -11.32 10.59
C SER A 140 13.94 -10.98 9.40
N ARG A 141 15.00 -10.21 9.63
CA ARG A 141 15.89 -9.71 8.57
C ARG A 141 17.02 -10.69 8.21
N ASP A 142 17.51 -11.46 9.18
CA ASP A 142 18.73 -12.29 9.04
C ASP A 142 18.54 -13.54 8.16
N VAL A 143 17.32 -14.08 8.08
CA VAL A 143 17.00 -15.34 7.41
C VAL A 143 16.90 -15.19 5.89
N LEU A 144 16.60 -13.98 5.43
CA LEU A 144 16.25 -13.72 4.03
C LEU A 144 17.39 -13.12 3.22
N LEU A 145 18.46 -12.66 3.88
CA LEU A 145 19.72 -12.28 3.23
C LEU A 145 20.46 -13.52 2.71
N THR A 146 20.46 -14.61 3.47
CA THR A 146 21.07 -15.89 3.08
C THR A 146 20.31 -16.57 1.94
N SER A 147 18.98 -16.50 1.89
CA SER A 147 18.20 -17.08 0.79
C SER A 147 18.35 -16.32 -0.54
N ARG A 148 18.55 -14.99 -0.48
CA ARG A 148 18.85 -14.18 -1.67
C ARG A 148 20.23 -14.46 -2.27
N MET A 149 21.21 -14.81 -1.43
CA MET A 149 22.54 -15.22 -1.90
C MET A 149 22.51 -16.60 -2.58
N GLN A 150 21.44 -17.38 -2.39
CA GLN A 150 21.34 -18.76 -2.90
C GLN A 150 20.43 -18.90 -4.13
N SER A 151 19.51 -17.96 -4.40
CA SER A 151 18.75 -17.95 -5.68
C SER A 151 17.98 -16.65 -5.88
N GLU A 152 18.06 -16.08 -7.09
CA GLU A 152 17.22 -14.93 -7.52
C GLU A 152 15.73 -15.30 -7.71
N SER A 153 15.34 -16.56 -7.47
CA SER A 153 14.05 -17.13 -7.89
C SER A 153 13.20 -17.81 -6.81
N ASN A 154 13.62 -17.88 -5.54
CA ASN A 154 12.83 -18.60 -4.53
C ASN A 154 11.62 -17.77 -4.04
N LEU A 155 10.49 -17.91 -4.74
CA LEU A 155 9.20 -17.33 -4.38
C LEU A 155 8.51 -18.05 -3.21
N GLU A 156 8.83 -19.33 -2.97
CA GLU A 156 8.20 -20.18 -1.96
C GLU A 156 8.32 -19.62 -0.52
N PRO A 157 9.50 -19.19 -0.03
CA PRO A 157 9.60 -18.61 1.32
C PRO A 157 8.82 -17.30 1.46
N SER A 158 8.81 -16.47 0.42
CA SER A 158 8.07 -15.19 0.41
C SER A 158 6.56 -15.43 0.45
N ALA A 159 6.07 -16.44 -0.29
CA ALA A 159 4.68 -16.85 -0.29
C ALA A 159 4.25 -17.39 1.08
N ALA A 160 5.05 -18.28 1.69
CA ALA A 160 4.77 -18.82 3.03
C ALA A 160 4.69 -17.73 4.10
N ILE A 161 5.65 -16.79 4.10
CA ILE A 161 5.65 -15.62 4.99
C ILE A 161 4.41 -14.75 4.77
N SER A 162 4.05 -14.49 3.51
CA SER A 162 2.86 -13.72 3.19
C SER A 162 1.59 -14.40 3.69
N THR A 163 1.47 -15.73 3.53
CA THR A 163 0.35 -16.53 4.03
C THR A 163 0.25 -16.49 5.55
N ALA A 164 1.38 -16.61 6.25
CA ALA A 164 1.41 -16.55 7.71
C ALA A 164 1.03 -15.14 8.25
N LEU A 165 1.52 -14.07 7.63
CA LEU A 165 1.10 -12.70 7.95
C LEU A 165 -0.39 -12.47 7.66
N VAL A 166 -0.92 -13.05 6.59
CA VAL A 166 -2.36 -13.05 6.29
C VAL A 166 -3.14 -13.78 7.38
N SER A 167 -2.65 -14.94 7.84
CA SER A 167 -3.24 -15.72 8.94
C SER A 167 -3.36 -14.86 10.21
N LEU A 168 -2.29 -14.14 10.59
CA LEU A 168 -2.29 -13.17 11.68
C LEU A 168 -3.38 -12.11 11.51
N VAL A 169 -3.44 -11.44 10.35
CA VAL A 169 -4.44 -10.38 10.09
C VAL A 169 -5.87 -10.91 10.17
N ARG A 170 -6.12 -12.13 9.67
CA ARG A 170 -7.45 -12.74 9.72
C ARG A 170 -7.87 -13.05 11.16
N ARG A 171 -6.94 -13.42 12.02
CA ARG A 171 -7.17 -13.75 13.44
C ARG A 171 -7.34 -12.52 14.35
N LEU A 172 -6.85 -11.35 13.94
CA LEU A 172 -7.02 -10.10 14.70
C LEU A 172 -8.51 -9.80 14.96
N GLN A 173 -8.84 -9.48 16.20
CA GLN A 173 -10.16 -9.05 16.65
C GLN A 173 -10.21 -7.53 16.83
N THR A 174 -9.13 -6.93 17.33
CA THR A 174 -9.09 -5.47 17.51
C THR A 174 -9.03 -4.77 16.17
N ARG A 175 -10.00 -3.90 15.91
CA ARG A 175 -10.04 -3.02 14.73
C ARG A 175 -9.02 -1.89 14.93
N PRO A 176 -7.96 -1.79 14.12
CA PRO A 176 -7.04 -0.67 14.20
C PRO A 176 -7.69 0.60 13.65
N ARG A 177 -7.23 1.77 14.11
CA ARG A 177 -7.65 3.08 13.54
C ARG A 177 -7.24 3.21 12.08
N PHE A 178 -6.16 2.55 11.70
CA PHE A 178 -5.75 2.32 10.32
C PHE A 178 -4.71 1.20 10.25
N LEU A 179 -4.58 0.61 9.06
CA LEU A 179 -3.57 -0.40 8.74
C LEU A 179 -2.61 0.14 7.69
N ILE A 180 -1.30 -0.02 7.90
CA ILE A 180 -0.27 0.22 6.89
C ILE A 180 0.32 -1.11 6.42
N GLY A 181 0.20 -1.41 5.13
CA GLY A 181 0.97 -2.47 4.48
C GLY A 181 2.25 -1.87 3.89
N LYS A 182 3.42 -2.39 4.27
CA LYS A 182 4.72 -1.96 3.72
C LYS A 182 5.32 -3.01 2.79
N GLY A 183 5.38 -2.66 1.50
CA GLY A 183 5.86 -3.52 0.41
C GLY A 183 4.72 -4.00 -0.49
N GLY A 184 5.01 -4.21 -1.77
CA GLY A 184 3.97 -4.51 -2.78
C GLY A 184 3.24 -5.83 -2.53
N ILE A 185 3.99 -6.93 -2.36
CA ILE A 185 3.42 -8.26 -2.10
C ILE A 185 2.66 -8.27 -0.77
N THR A 186 3.28 -7.76 0.30
CA THR A 186 2.66 -7.68 1.63
C THR A 186 1.37 -6.88 1.61
N SER A 187 1.37 -5.68 1.03
CA SER A 187 0.16 -4.85 0.98
C SER A 187 -0.94 -5.53 0.16
N SER A 188 -0.60 -6.17 -0.96
CA SER A 188 -1.54 -6.89 -1.79
C SER A 188 -2.17 -8.07 -1.05
N ALA A 189 -1.37 -8.88 -0.37
CA ALA A 189 -1.86 -10.05 0.37
C ALA A 189 -2.70 -9.64 1.58
N VAL A 190 -2.24 -8.65 2.35
CA VAL A 190 -3.02 -8.10 3.47
C VAL A 190 -4.35 -7.53 2.99
N ALA A 191 -4.37 -6.76 1.89
CA ALA A 191 -5.60 -6.21 1.34
C ALA A 191 -6.58 -7.30 0.89
N THR A 192 -6.14 -8.21 0.02
CA THR A 192 -7.02 -9.14 -0.69
C THR A 192 -7.36 -10.39 0.13
N GLN A 193 -6.41 -10.93 0.88
CA GLN A 193 -6.56 -12.20 1.60
C GLN A 193 -6.72 -11.99 3.12
N GLY A 194 -6.00 -11.01 3.69
CA GLY A 194 -6.08 -10.68 5.12
C GLY A 194 -7.39 -9.99 5.49
N LEU A 195 -7.70 -8.91 4.75
CA LEU A 195 -8.88 -8.08 4.96
C LEU A 195 -10.06 -8.49 4.08
N GLY A 196 -9.86 -9.34 3.06
CA GLY A 196 -10.93 -9.78 2.16
C GLY A 196 -11.46 -8.69 1.21
N ILE A 197 -10.68 -7.64 0.96
CA ILE A 197 -11.09 -6.52 0.10
C ILE A 197 -11.25 -7.03 -1.34
N ARG A 198 -12.45 -6.89 -1.89
CA ARG A 198 -12.74 -7.11 -3.32
C ARG A 198 -12.88 -5.79 -4.06
N ARG A 199 -13.32 -4.75 -3.37
CA ARG A 199 -13.43 -3.38 -3.87
C ARG A 199 -13.01 -2.39 -2.78
N ALA A 200 -12.16 -1.45 -3.16
CA ALA A 200 -11.76 -0.33 -2.32
C ALA A 200 -11.93 0.99 -3.07
N THR A 201 -12.17 2.06 -2.31
CA THR A 201 -12.15 3.43 -2.85
C THR A 201 -10.80 4.05 -2.54
N VAL A 202 -10.08 4.51 -3.55
CA VAL A 202 -8.86 5.30 -3.34
C VAL A 202 -9.25 6.71 -2.92
N LEU A 203 -8.97 7.08 -1.69
CA LEU A 203 -9.32 8.40 -1.15
C LEU A 203 -8.38 9.49 -1.66
N GLY A 204 -7.12 9.13 -1.86
CA GLY A 204 -6.04 10.05 -2.16
C GLY A 204 -4.72 9.44 -1.74
N GLN A 205 -3.75 10.27 -1.41
CA GLN A 205 -2.42 9.85 -1.01
C GLN A 205 -1.97 10.63 0.23
N ILE A 206 -1.36 9.96 1.20
CA ILE A 206 -0.82 10.59 2.42
C ILE A 206 0.60 11.12 2.19
N LEU A 207 1.33 10.50 1.27
CA LEU A 207 2.59 10.98 0.73
C LEU A 207 2.57 10.81 -0.80
N PRO A 208 3.39 11.54 -1.56
CA PRO A 208 3.51 11.34 -3.00
C PRO A 208 3.78 9.86 -3.35
N GLY A 209 2.82 9.22 -4.02
CA GLY A 209 2.90 7.80 -4.40
C GLY A 209 2.51 6.79 -3.32
N VAL A 210 1.96 7.22 -2.18
CA VAL A 210 1.48 6.36 -1.08
C VAL A 210 -0.04 6.49 -0.96
N PRO A 211 -0.83 5.64 -1.65
CA PRO A 211 -2.28 5.75 -1.68
C PRO A 211 -2.95 5.25 -0.39
N VAL A 212 -4.08 5.88 -0.05
CA VAL A 212 -4.96 5.50 1.05
C VAL A 212 -6.26 4.94 0.48
N TRP A 213 -6.63 3.74 0.95
CA TRP A 213 -7.79 2.99 0.50
C TRP A 213 -8.82 2.91 1.61
N ARG A 214 -10.09 3.15 1.27
CA ARG A 214 -11.25 2.88 2.12
C ARG A 214 -11.82 1.51 1.77
N GLN A 215 -11.94 0.66 2.78
CA GLN A 215 -12.45 -0.70 2.65
C GLN A 215 -13.95 -0.73 2.32
N GLY A 216 -14.35 -1.63 1.43
CA GLY A 216 -15.77 -1.89 1.11
C GLY A 216 -16.50 -2.64 2.22
N ALA A 217 -17.82 -2.81 2.06
CA ALA A 217 -18.68 -3.47 3.03
C ALA A 217 -18.36 -4.96 3.22
N GLU A 218 -17.68 -5.57 2.25
CA GLU A 218 -17.28 -6.97 2.27
C GLU A 218 -16.01 -7.26 3.09
N ALA A 219 -15.26 -6.22 3.44
CA ALA A 219 -13.98 -6.38 4.11
C ALA A 219 -14.17 -6.75 5.58
N LYS A 220 -13.09 -7.26 6.21
CA LYS A 220 -13.03 -7.57 7.63
C LYS A 220 -13.41 -6.38 8.51
N TRP A 221 -13.00 -5.17 8.12
CA TRP A 221 -13.34 -3.93 8.80
C TRP A 221 -13.99 -2.94 7.82
N PRO A 222 -15.31 -3.07 7.58
CA PRO A 222 -16.04 -2.20 6.65
C PRO A 222 -15.82 -0.72 6.94
N GLY A 223 -15.43 0.05 5.92
CA GLY A 223 -15.13 1.48 6.07
C GLY A 223 -13.80 1.81 6.77
N GLY A 224 -13.02 0.81 7.16
CA GLY A 224 -11.67 1.00 7.69
C GLY A 224 -10.69 1.50 6.61
N SER A 225 -9.57 2.06 7.04
CA SER A 225 -8.55 2.62 6.15
C SER A 225 -7.32 1.72 6.05
N LEU A 226 -6.84 1.54 4.82
CA LEU A 226 -5.62 0.81 4.47
C LEU A 226 -4.67 1.74 3.71
N ILE A 227 -3.45 1.92 4.19
CA ILE A 227 -2.37 2.59 3.48
C ILE A 227 -1.52 1.55 2.78
N VAL A 228 -1.48 1.61 1.46
CA VAL A 228 -0.65 0.72 0.63
C VAL A 228 0.68 1.43 0.39
N PHE A 229 1.69 1.10 1.20
CA PHE A 229 2.98 1.78 1.18
C PHE A 229 3.98 1.01 0.28
N PRO A 230 4.38 1.56 -0.88
CA PRO A 230 5.33 0.88 -1.76
C PRO A 230 6.71 0.65 -1.13
N GLY A 231 7.40 -0.40 -1.57
CA GLY A 231 8.72 -0.78 -1.01
C GLY A 231 9.81 0.28 -1.23
N ASN A 232 9.71 1.06 -2.30
CA ASN A 232 10.74 1.96 -2.81
C ASN A 232 10.42 3.46 -2.68
N VAL A 233 9.29 3.84 -2.08
CA VAL A 233 8.83 5.24 -1.96
C VAL A 233 9.26 5.86 -0.63
N GLY A 234 9.42 7.19 -0.60
CA GLY A 234 9.77 7.99 0.59
C GLY A 234 11.27 8.03 0.88
N ASP A 235 11.68 8.79 1.88
CA ASP A 235 13.04 8.72 2.45
C ASP A 235 13.07 7.73 3.63
N ASN A 236 14.14 7.74 4.45
CA ASN A 236 14.23 6.86 5.61
C ASN A 236 13.26 7.23 6.75
N ASN A 237 12.70 8.45 6.77
CA ASN A 237 11.75 8.90 7.80
C ASN A 237 10.29 8.73 7.37
N ALA A 238 10.00 8.59 6.08
CA ALA A 238 8.66 8.60 5.52
C ALA A 238 7.64 7.68 6.24
N LEU A 239 8.02 6.48 6.65
CA LEU A 239 7.12 5.59 7.38
C LEU A 239 6.78 6.12 8.79
N ARG A 240 7.78 6.67 9.49
CA ARG A 240 7.60 7.32 10.80
C ARG A 240 6.74 8.57 10.67
N GLU A 241 6.96 9.38 9.63
CA GLU A 241 6.18 10.59 9.36
C GLU A 241 4.70 10.27 9.14
N VAL A 242 4.40 9.24 8.33
CA VAL A 242 3.02 8.77 8.13
C VAL A 242 2.36 8.36 9.45
N VAL A 243 3.06 7.56 10.28
CA VAL A 243 2.53 7.16 11.58
C VAL A 243 2.32 8.37 12.51
N ALA A 244 3.24 9.34 12.51
CA ALA A 244 3.13 10.55 13.31
C ALA A 244 1.95 11.43 12.89
N GLN A 245 1.76 11.67 11.59
CA GLN A 245 0.62 12.42 11.05
C GLN A 245 -0.72 11.81 11.48
N LEU A 246 -0.79 10.48 11.50
CA LEU A 246 -2.02 9.78 11.85
C LEU A 246 -2.28 9.70 13.36
N LYS A 247 -1.24 9.85 14.19
CA LYS A 247 -1.39 10.04 15.65
C LYS A 247 -1.87 11.44 16.00
N GLN A 248 -1.51 12.46 15.22
CA GLN A 248 -1.89 13.86 15.51
C GLN A 248 -3.40 14.12 15.37
N GLY A 249 -4.11 13.34 14.57
CA GLY A 249 -5.57 13.38 14.48
C GLY A 249 -6.32 12.92 15.75
N ASP A 250 -5.62 12.58 16.84
CA ASP A 250 -6.20 12.33 18.18
C ASP A 250 -6.43 13.60 19.00
N SER A 251 -5.83 14.73 18.61
CA SER A 251 -5.81 15.96 19.42
C SER A 251 -6.84 17.02 19.00
N ALA A 252 -7.87 16.65 18.25
CA ALA A 252 -8.91 17.55 17.75
C ALA A 252 -10.31 17.20 18.29
#